data_AF-A0A1J3CVV4-F1
#
_entry.id   AF-A0A1J3CVV4-F1
#
_cell.length_a   1.000
_cell.length_b   1.000
_cell.length_c   1.000
_cell.angle_alpha   90.00
_cell.angle_beta   90.00
_cell.angle_gamma   90.00
#
_symmetry.space_group_name_H-M   'P 1'
#
loop_
_entity.id
_entity.type
_entity.pdbx_description
1 polymer ?
#
loop_
_entity_poly.entity_id
_entity_poly.type
_entity_poly.pdbx_seq_one_letter_code
_entity_poly.pdbx_strand_id
1 'polypeptide(L)' 'LLAYDAITAMALAIEEAGTNNLTFSNADPRRNVSDLEAFGLSQYGPMLLQTLSGVHFRGLAGDFRFFNRQLQPSVFEIV' A
#
# COMPACT_ATOMS: atom_id res chain seq x y z
N LEU A 1 9.78 -3.96 -14.61
CA LEU A 1 10.69 -3.56 -13.50
C LEU A 1 9.88 -2.89 -12.39
N LEU A 2 9.20 -1.76 -12.63
CA LEU A 2 8.43 -1.07 -11.60
C LEU A 2 7.31 -1.91 -10.95
N ALA A 3 6.55 -2.69 -11.72
CA ALA A 3 5.50 -3.56 -11.16
C ALA A 3 6.04 -4.66 -10.24
N TYR A 4 7.25 -5.18 -10.55
CA TYR A 4 7.92 -6.17 -9.70
C TYR A 4 8.29 -5.54 -8.36
N ASP A 5 8.96 -4.38 -8.41
CA ASP A 5 9.36 -3.67 -7.20
C ASP A 5 8.14 -3.22 -6.37
N ALA A 6 7.04 -2.83 -7.03
CA ALA A 6 5.79 -2.50 -6.33
C ALA A 6 5.19 -3.70 -5.57
N ILE A 7 5.22 -4.90 -6.16
CA ILE A 7 4.75 -6.13 -5.50
C ILE A 7 5.69 -6.50 -4.35
N THR A 8 7.01 -6.37 -4.54
CA THR A 8 8.00 -6.57 -3.46
C THR A 8 7.76 -5.59 -2.31
N ALA A 9 7.52 -4.31 -2.61
CA ALA A 9 7.20 -3.31 -1.59
C ALA A 9 5.93 -3.65 -0.81
N MET A 10 4.90 -4.11 -1.53
CA MET A 10 3.64 -4.54 -0.92
C MET A 10 3.82 -5.75 0.00
N ALA A 11 4.62 -6.74 -0.41
CA ALA A 11 4.92 -7.91 0.39
C ALA A 11 5.64 -7.54 1.70
N LEU A 12 6.69 -6.69 1.62
CA LEU A 12 7.42 -6.20 2.80
C LEU A 12 6.50 -5.43 3.76
N ALA A 13 5.64 -4.56 3.23
CA ALA A 13 4.71 -3.79 4.03
C ALA A 13 3.68 -4.66 4.77
N ILE A 14 3.20 -5.72 4.12
CA ILE A 14 2.25 -6.69 4.72
C ILE A 14 2.95 -7.53 5.77
N GLU A 15 4.19 -7.97 5.51
CA GLU A 15 4.99 -8.71 6.48
C GLU A 15 5.20 -7.88 7.76
N GLU A 16 5.52 -6.60 7.63
CA GLU A 16 5.71 -5.69 8.77
C GLU A 16 4.38 -5.35 9.48
N ALA A 17 3.31 -5.10 8.72
CA ALA A 17 2.00 -4.78 9.29
C ALA A 17 1.35 -5.99 9.99
N GLY A 18 1.78 -7.21 9.66
CA GLY A 18 1.11 -8.44 10.08
C GLY A 18 -0.31 -8.56 9.48
N THR A 19 -1.06 -9.57 9.91
CA THR A 19 -2.39 -9.91 9.34
C THR A 19 -3.48 -10.08 10.40
N ASN A 20 -3.23 -9.55 11.59
CA ASN A 20 -4.08 -9.66 12.77
C ASN A 20 -5.35 -8.79 12.73
N ASN A 21 -5.43 -7.74 11.91
CA ASN A 21 -6.60 -6.84 11.84
C ASN A 21 -7.18 -6.66 10.43
N LEU A 22 -7.38 -7.75 9.70
CA LEU A 22 -8.01 -7.75 8.37
C LEU A 22 -9.55 -7.63 8.44
N THR A 23 -10.03 -6.60 9.15
CA THR A 23 -11.47 -6.37 9.37
C THR A 23 -11.92 -5.04 8.77
N PHE A 24 -13.25 -4.90 8.62
CA PHE A 24 -13.90 -3.68 8.15
C PHE A 24 -14.89 -3.18 9.20
N SER A 25 -14.96 -1.88 9.44
CA SER A 25 -15.95 -1.24 10.31
C SER A 25 -17.14 -0.74 9.49
N ASN A 26 -18.34 -0.71 10.09
CA ASN A 26 -19.55 -0.12 9.51
C ASN A 26 -20.02 -0.71 8.16
N ALA A 27 -19.64 -1.94 7.83
CA ALA A 27 -20.17 -2.63 6.66
C ALA A 27 -21.63 -3.04 6.90
N ASP A 28 -22.54 -2.66 5.99
CA ASP A 28 -23.93 -3.09 6.03
C ASP A 28 -24.23 -4.01 4.83
N PRO A 29 -24.23 -5.34 5.04
CA PRO A 29 -24.49 -6.30 3.97
C PRO A 29 -25.94 -6.27 3.47
N ARG A 30 -26.85 -5.55 4.13
CA ARG A 30 -28.25 -5.41 3.73
C ARG A 30 -28.50 -4.19 2.84
N ARG A 31 -27.55 -3.25 2.77
CA ARG A 31 -27.64 -2.08 1.90
C ARG A 31 -27.17 -2.43 0.49
N ASN A 32 -27.74 -1.74 -0.50
CA ASN A 32 -27.35 -1.91 -1.89
C ASN A 32 -25.89 -1.47 -2.08
N VAL A 33 -25.13 -2.27 -2.83
CA VAL A 33 -23.70 -2.05 -3.12
C VAL A 33 -23.43 -0.74 -3.89
N SER A 34 -24.47 -0.13 -4.48
CA SER A 34 -24.39 1.20 -5.11
C SER A 34 -24.24 2.34 -4.09
N ASP A 35 -24.62 2.14 -2.83
CA ASP A 35 -24.38 3.12 -1.77
C ASP A 35 -22.95 2.96 -1.24
N LEU A 36 -22.12 3.98 -1.44
CA LEU A 36 -20.73 3.96 -0.96
C LEU A 36 -20.67 3.75 0.57
N GLU A 37 -21.68 4.23 1.29
CA GLU A 37 -21.82 4.03 2.74
C GLU A 37 -22.12 2.58 3.15
N ALA A 38 -22.53 1.71 2.22
CA ALA A 38 -22.68 0.28 2.49
C ALA A 38 -21.32 -0.41 2.63
N PHE A 39 -20.27 0.16 2.03
CA PHE A 39 -18.91 -0.35 2.17
C PHE A 39 -18.34 0.03 3.53
N GLY A 40 -17.88 -0.97 4.26
CA GLY A 40 -17.14 -0.73 5.49
C GLY A 40 -15.78 -0.09 5.24
N LEU A 41 -15.26 0.62 6.24
CA LEU A 41 -13.90 1.15 6.22
C LEU A 41 -12.92 0.07 6.66
N SER A 42 -11.86 -0.16 5.88
CA SER A 42 -10.82 -1.11 6.28
C SER A 42 -10.12 -0.62 7.53
N GLN A 43 -10.14 -1.43 8.59
CA GLN A 43 -9.37 -1.15 9.81
C GLN A 43 -7.88 -1.44 9.61
N TYR A 44 -7.55 -2.30 8.64
CA TYR A 44 -6.18 -2.61 8.25
C TYR A 44 -5.53 -1.49 7.44
N GLY A 45 -6.32 -0.79 6.61
CA GLY A 45 -5.84 0.20 5.65
C GLY A 45 -4.88 1.25 6.24
N PRO A 46 -5.16 1.89 7.38
CA PRO A 46 -4.25 2.85 8.00
C PRO A 46 -2.90 2.25 8.39
N MET A 47 -2.88 1.03 8.94
CA MET A 47 -1.65 0.34 9.34
C MET A 47 -0.84 -0.07 8.11
N LEU A 48 -1.49 -0.64 7.08
CA LEU A 48 -0.83 -0.97 5.82
C LEU A 48 -0.26 0.26 5.12
N LEU A 49 -0.98 1.39 5.14
CA LEU A 49 -0.48 2.64 4.56
C LEU A 49 0.77 3.14 5.31
N GLN A 50 0.78 3.00 6.63
CA GLN A 50 1.91 3.40 7.47
C GLN A 50 3.15 2.55 7.16
N THR A 51 3.04 1.22 7.14
CA THR A 51 4.17 0.33 6.86
C THR A 51 4.65 0.49 5.41
N LEU A 52 3.73 0.55 4.45
CA LEU A 52 4.08 0.75 3.04
C LEU A 52 4.83 2.07 2.80
N SER A 53 4.47 3.13 3.53
CA SER A 53 5.18 4.42 3.44
C SER A 53 6.61 4.36 3.97
N GLY A 54 6.92 3.39 4.85
CA GLY A 54 8.24 3.16 5.41
C GLY A 54 9.13 2.22 4.59
N VAL A 55 8.57 1.55 3.57
CA VAL A 55 9.32 0.60 2.75
C VAL A 55 10.44 1.31 1.98
N HIS A 56 11.65 0.79 2.14
CA HIS A 56 12.84 1.21 1.42
C HIS A 56 13.71 0.01 1.07
N PHE A 57 13.99 -0.20 -0.22
CA PHE A 57 14.91 -1.22 -0.68
C PHE A 57 15.45 -0.88 -2.07
N ARG A 58 16.53 -1.57 -2.48
CA ARG A 58 17.04 -1.50 -3.86
C ARG A 58 16.39 -2.58 -4.71
N GLY A 59 15.51 -2.18 -5.60
CA GLY A 59 14.80 -3.01 -6.56
C GLY A 59 15.45 -3.03 -7.95
N LEU A 60 14.75 -3.65 -8.91
CA LEU A 60 15.20 -3.76 -10.30
C LEU A 60 15.13 -2.42 -11.06
N ALA A 61 14.24 -1.52 -10.66
CA ALA A 61 14.12 -0.16 -11.19
C ALA A 61 14.97 0.86 -10.41
N GLY A 62 15.82 0.41 -9.47
CA GLY A 62 16.69 1.27 -8.66
C GLY A 62 16.23 1.38 -7.21
N ASP A 63 16.46 2.55 -6.61
CA ASP A 63 16.09 2.79 -5.20
C ASP A 63 14.58 3.01 -5.07
N PHE A 64 13.89 2.07 -4.42
CA PHE A 64 12.44 2.12 -4.25
C PHE A 64 12.11 2.68 -2.86
N ARG A 65 11.55 3.89 -2.84
CA ARG A 65 11.11 4.56 -1.61
C ARG A 65 9.97 5.52 -1.90
N PHE A 66 9.04 5.63 -0.96
CA PHE A 66 8.00 6.65 -1.01
C PHE A 66 8.43 7.92 -0.29
N PHE A 67 8.11 9.07 -0.87
CA PHE A 67 8.20 10.38 -0.22
C PHE A 67 6.89 11.12 -0.46
N ASN A 68 6.24 11.58 0.61
CA ASN A 68 4.89 12.16 0.53
C ASN A 68 3.90 11.29 -0.27
N ARG A 69 3.96 9.96 -0.07
CA ARG A 69 3.13 8.95 -0.76
C ARG A 69 3.33 8.85 -2.27
N GLN A 70 4.39 9.44 -2.79
CA GLN A 70 4.78 9.34 -4.20
C GLN A 70 6.08 8.58 -4.29
N LEU A 71 6.20 7.73 -5.30
CA LEU A 71 7.48 7.12 -5.61
C LEU A 71 8.43 8.23 -6.05
N GLN A 72 9.62 8.30 -5.46
CA GLN A 72 10.60 9.26 -5.95
C GLN A 72 11.04 8.88 -7.37
N PRO A 73 11.09 9.85 -8.30
CA PRO A 73 11.64 9.60 -9.62
C PRO A 73 13.10 9.14 -9.49
N SER A 74 13.51 8.13 -10.25
CA SER A 74 14.92 7.78 -10.31
C SER A 74 15.72 8.94 -10.88
N VAL A 75 16.90 9.21 -10.32
CA VAL A 75 17.82 10.17 -10.91
C VAL A 75 18.28 9.57 -12.26
N PHE A 76 17.87 10.18 -13.36
CA PHE A 76 18.31 9.80 -14.70
C PHE A 76 19.66 10.48 -14.98
N GLU A 77 20.67 9.71 -15.37
CA GLU A 77 21.88 10.25 -15.98
C GLU A 77 21.59 10.53 -17.46
N ILE A 78 21.89 11.74 -17.93
CA ILE A 78 21.82 12.10 -19.35
C ILE A 78 23.25 12.06 -19.88
N VAL A 79 23.53 11.15 -20.82
CA VAL A 79 24.83 10.96 -21.49
C VAL A 79 24.81 11.44 -22.94
#